data_AF-A0A2G9UJF9-F1
#
_entry.id   AF-A0A2G9UJF9-F1
#
_cell.length_a   1.000
_cell.length_b   1.000
_cell.length_c   1.000
_cell.angle_alpha   90.00
_cell.angle_beta   90.00
_cell.angle_gamma   90.00
#
_symmetry.space_group_name_H-M   'P 1'
#
loop_
_entity.id
_entity.type
_entity.pdbx_description
1 polymer ?
#
loop_
_entity_poly.entity_id
_entity_poly.type
_entity_poly.pdbx_seq_one_letter_code
_entity_poly.pdbx_strand_id
1 'polypeptide(L)'
;MDLWNAGMRDDFIELRAKYPKYKVWMAYSFRVTHWRDLVPHLPPENFLDYYHHASEAFYPLNMTIGANYTVCYANESDECSDGLLDPTSTQDHLYYFNVHVSTYGINGCNTTMDPTNEQ
;
A
#
# COMPACT_ATOMS: atom_id res chain seq x y z
N MET A 1 -16.04 18.80 6.93
CA MET A 1 -15.52 19.24 5.62
C MET A 1 -14.61 18.12 5.15
N ASP A 2 -14.92 17.46 4.02
CA ASP A 2 -14.03 16.42 3.49
C ASP A 2 -12.93 17.05 2.62
N LEU A 3 -11.82 16.34 2.48
CA LEU A 3 -10.67 16.79 1.69
C LEU A 3 -11.06 17.04 0.22
N TRP A 4 -12.07 16.30 -0.26
CA TRP A 4 -12.64 16.46 -1.59
C TRP A 4 -13.21 17.87 -1.83
N ASN A 5 -14.09 18.33 -0.94
CA ASN A 5 -14.70 19.66 -1.05
C ASN A 5 -13.82 20.80 -0.51
N ALA A 6 -12.64 20.48 0.02
CA ALA A 6 -11.67 21.46 0.54
C ALA A 6 -10.59 21.90 -0.49
N GLY A 7 -10.75 21.54 -1.77
CA GLY A 7 -9.89 21.99 -2.87
C GLY A 7 -9.48 20.90 -3.85
N MET A 8 -9.40 19.64 -3.40
CA MET A 8 -8.97 18.52 -4.26
C MET A 8 -9.88 18.34 -5.49
N ARG A 9 -11.19 18.60 -5.34
CA ARG A 9 -12.16 18.56 -6.44
C ARG A 9 -11.78 19.54 -7.56
N ASP A 10 -11.42 20.76 -7.21
CA ASP A 10 -11.13 21.82 -8.19
C ASP A 10 -9.83 21.52 -8.92
N ASP A 11 -8.79 21.10 -8.19
CA ASP A 11 -7.51 20.65 -8.75
C ASP A 11 -7.71 19.48 -9.72
N PHE A 12 -8.54 18.49 -9.36
CA PHE A 12 -8.85 17.35 -10.23
C PHE A 12 -9.56 17.78 -11.52
N ILE A 13 -10.56 18.67 -11.41
CA ILE A 13 -11.30 19.19 -12.55
C ILE A 13 -10.35 19.97 -13.48
N GLU A 14 -9.48 20.81 -12.93
CA GLU A 14 -8.50 21.59 -13.70
C GLU A 14 -7.53 20.66 -14.44
N LEU A 15 -6.95 19.68 -13.74
CA LEU A 15 -5.98 18.74 -14.31
C LEU A 15 -6.61 17.89 -15.42
N ARG A 16 -7.86 17.44 -15.24
CA ARG A 16 -8.59 16.69 -16.27
C ARG A 16 -8.88 17.53 -17.51
N ALA A 17 -9.24 18.80 -17.34
CA ALA A 17 -9.47 19.71 -18.46
C ALA A 17 -8.17 20.02 -19.22
N LYS A 18 -7.07 20.24 -18.50
CA LYS A 18 -5.77 20.60 -19.07
C LYS A 18 -5.06 19.42 -19.74
N TYR A 19 -5.20 18.20 -19.20
CA TYR A 19 -4.50 17.01 -19.66
C TYR A 19 -5.48 15.85 -19.95
N PRO A 20 -6.36 15.96 -20.95
CA PRO A 20 -7.46 15.01 -21.16
C PRO A 20 -7.01 13.57 -21.49
N LYS A 21 -5.76 13.39 -21.94
CA LYS A 21 -5.16 12.08 -22.26
C LYS A 21 -4.37 11.46 -21.11
N TYR A 22 -4.19 12.18 -20.00
CA TYR A 22 -3.38 11.72 -18.87
C TYR A 22 -4.28 11.16 -17.76
N LYS A 23 -3.80 10.13 -17.08
CA LYS A 23 -4.41 9.66 -15.83
C LYS A 23 -3.99 10.64 -14.73
N VAL A 24 -4.96 11.24 -14.05
CA VAL A 24 -4.72 12.13 -12.91
C VAL A 24 -4.49 11.26 -11.67
N TRP A 25 -3.34 11.45 -11.04
CA TRP A 25 -2.91 10.70 -9.87
C TRP A 25 -2.95 11.59 -8.64
N MET A 26 -3.32 11.01 -7.50
CA MET A 26 -3.09 11.63 -6.20
C MET A 26 -1.60 11.54 -5.89
N ALA A 27 -0.89 12.66 -6.03
CA ALA A 27 0.53 12.70 -5.70
C ALA A 27 0.76 12.27 -4.24
N TYR A 28 1.82 11.50 -4.01
CA TYR A 28 2.21 10.98 -2.68
C TYR A 28 1.21 10.02 -2.01
N SER A 29 0.24 9.48 -2.75
CA SER A 29 -0.64 8.41 -2.25
C SER A 29 -0.14 7.07 -2.75
N PHE A 30 0.38 6.23 -1.86
CA PHE A 30 0.78 4.85 -2.16
C PHE A 30 0.49 3.94 -0.98
N ARG A 31 0.26 2.66 -1.25
CA ARG A 31 0.21 1.61 -0.24
C ARG A 31 1.48 0.75 -0.32
N VAL A 32 1.84 0.16 0.81
CA VAL A 32 2.89 -0.86 0.88
C VAL A 32 2.22 -2.12 1.38
N THR A 33 2.39 -3.22 0.66
CA THR A 33 1.76 -4.51 0.98
C THR A 33 2.84 -5.57 1.12
N HIS A 34 2.78 -6.34 2.20
CA HIS A 34 3.72 -7.41 2.47
C HIS A 34 3.09 -8.79 2.19
N TRP A 35 3.64 -9.49 1.19
CA TRP A 35 3.35 -10.88 0.86
C TRP A 35 1.87 -11.27 0.99
N ARG A 36 1.53 -12.25 1.83
CA ARG A 36 0.17 -12.81 1.96
C ARG A 36 -0.67 -12.08 3.02
N ASP A 37 -0.39 -10.81 3.30
CA ASP A 37 -1.21 -9.98 4.18
C ASP A 37 -2.67 -10.04 3.73
N LEU A 38 -3.56 -10.57 4.58
CA LEU A 38 -4.98 -10.73 4.28
C LEU A 38 -5.73 -9.40 4.20
N VAL A 39 -5.29 -8.37 4.93
CA VAL A 39 -6.08 -7.15 5.16
C VAL A 39 -6.34 -6.35 3.89
N PRO A 40 -5.37 -6.13 2.98
CA PRO A 40 -5.61 -5.46 1.70
C PRO A 40 -6.65 -6.16 0.82
N HIS A 41 -6.88 -7.46 1.00
CA HIS A 41 -7.84 -8.23 0.19
C HIS A 41 -9.27 -8.23 0.77
N LEU A 42 -9.52 -7.39 1.78
CA LEU A 42 -10.82 -7.25 2.43
C LEU A 42 -11.35 -5.81 2.34
N PRO A 43 -12.62 -5.61 1.95
CA PRO A 43 -13.53 -6.63 1.44
C PRO A 43 -13.07 -7.20 0.08
N PRO A 44 -13.46 -8.43 -0.29
CA PRO A 44 -13.08 -9.03 -1.57
C PRO A 44 -13.55 -8.20 -2.76
N GLU A 45 -12.84 -8.30 -3.88
CA GLU A 45 -13.29 -7.69 -5.13
C GLU A 45 -14.72 -8.13 -5.49
N ASN A 46 -15.47 -7.22 -6.11
CA ASN A 46 -16.89 -7.40 -6.44
C ASN A 46 -17.82 -7.50 -5.21
N PHE A 47 -17.31 -7.37 -4.00
CA PHE A 47 -18.12 -7.14 -2.81
C PHE A 47 -18.24 -5.63 -2.57
N LEU A 48 -19.42 -5.08 -2.86
CA LEU A 48 -19.76 -3.66 -2.63
C LEU A 48 -18.90 -2.64 -3.40
N ASP A 49 -18.28 -3.03 -4.51
CA ASP A 49 -17.50 -2.16 -5.41
C ASP A 49 -16.38 -1.36 -4.72
N TYR A 50 -15.71 -1.96 -3.73
CA TYR A 50 -14.48 -1.41 -3.19
C TYR A 50 -13.30 -1.70 -4.11
N TYR A 51 -12.54 -0.66 -4.42
CA TYR A 51 -11.31 -0.76 -5.20
C TYR A 51 -10.25 0.12 -4.57
N HIS A 52 -9.02 -0.35 -4.56
CA HIS A 52 -7.88 0.41 -4.11
C HIS A 52 -7.47 1.47 -5.14
N HIS A 53 -6.79 2.50 -4.63
CA HIS A 53 -6.11 3.47 -5.48
C HIS A 53 -4.86 2.84 -6.11
N ALA A 54 -4.40 3.36 -7.24
CA ALA A 54 -3.53 2.60 -8.12
C ALA A 54 -2.02 2.52 -7.81
N SER A 55 -1.52 3.02 -6.68
CA SER A 55 -0.08 3.02 -6.41
C SER A 55 0.24 2.08 -5.25
N GLU A 56 0.94 1.00 -5.56
CA GLU A 56 1.30 -0.05 -4.62
C GLU A 56 2.78 -0.42 -4.75
N ALA A 57 3.48 -0.51 -3.62
CA ALA A 57 4.75 -1.21 -3.51
C ALA A 57 4.53 -2.56 -2.82
N PHE A 58 4.67 -3.64 -3.58
CA PHE A 58 4.45 -5.00 -3.12
C PHE A 58 5.79 -5.70 -2.83
N TYR A 59 5.95 -6.19 -1.61
CA TYR A 59 7.14 -6.92 -1.16
C TYR A 59 6.84 -8.42 -1.08
N PRO A 60 7.37 -9.23 -2.00
CA PRO A 60 7.22 -10.66 -1.91
C PRO A 60 8.19 -11.31 -0.91
N LEU A 61 7.72 -12.33 -0.19
CA LEU A 61 8.45 -13.19 0.75
C LEU A 61 8.96 -12.52 2.03
N ASN A 62 9.68 -11.39 1.93
CA ASN A 62 10.23 -10.66 3.06
C ASN A 62 10.44 -9.17 2.76
N MET A 63 10.75 -8.39 3.80
CA MET A 63 11.04 -6.96 3.71
C MET A 63 12.38 -6.60 4.34
N THR A 64 13.39 -7.47 4.23
CA THR A 64 14.73 -7.15 4.77
C THR A 64 15.40 -6.03 3.97
N ILE A 65 16.46 -5.45 4.51
CA ILE A 65 17.24 -4.44 3.78
C ILE A 65 17.78 -5.07 2.49
N GLY A 66 17.47 -4.44 1.36
CA GLY A 66 17.83 -4.94 0.02
C GLY A 66 16.87 -5.99 -0.56
N ALA A 67 15.75 -6.27 0.11
CA ALA A 67 14.70 -7.11 -0.44
C ALA A 67 14.14 -6.51 -1.75
N ASN A 68 13.85 -7.39 -2.71
CA ASN A 68 13.22 -7.00 -3.96
C ASN A 68 11.75 -6.68 -3.72
N TYR A 69 11.24 -5.69 -4.44
CA TYR A 69 9.83 -5.32 -4.44
C TYR A 69 9.40 -4.92 -5.84
N THR A 70 8.10 -5.03 -6.09
CA THR A 70 7.45 -4.62 -7.35
C THR A 70 6.63 -3.37 -7.07
N VAL A 71 6.68 -2.38 -7.96
CA VAL A 71 5.81 -1.20 -7.90
C VAL A 71 4.78 -1.29 -9.00
N CYS A 72 3.51 -1.31 -8.64
CA CYS A 72 2.40 -1.28 -9.56
C CYS A 72 1.75 0.12 -9.60
N TYR A 73 1.41 0.54 -10.82
CA TYR A 73 0.69 1.77 -11.12
C TYR A 73 -0.69 1.45 -11.72
N ALA A 74 -1.41 0.53 -11.09
CA ALA A 74 -2.77 0.11 -11.41
C ALA A 74 -3.56 -0.18 -10.10
N ASN A 75 -4.90 -0.10 -10.16
CA ASN A 75 -5.76 -0.20 -8.97
C ASN A 75 -5.59 -1.57 -8.30
N GLU A 76 -5.89 -2.62 -9.06
CA GLU A 76 -5.85 -4.03 -8.67
C GLU A 76 -4.95 -4.74 -9.69
N SER A 77 -3.64 -4.58 -9.54
CA SER A 77 -2.66 -5.16 -10.47
C SER A 77 -2.40 -6.61 -10.10
N ASP A 78 -2.63 -7.54 -11.03
CA ASP A 78 -2.28 -8.96 -10.86
C ASP A 78 -0.76 -9.19 -10.78
N GLU A 79 0.05 -8.20 -11.16
CA GLU A 79 1.51 -8.22 -10.97
C GLU A 79 1.96 -7.88 -9.53
N CYS A 80 1.05 -7.35 -8.70
CA CYS A 80 1.29 -7.05 -7.28
C CYS A 80 0.49 -8.00 -6.37
N SER A 81 -0.03 -7.53 -5.23
CA SER A 81 -0.65 -8.40 -4.24
C SER A 81 -1.91 -9.07 -4.76
N ASP A 82 -2.65 -8.42 -5.69
CA ASP A 82 -3.90 -8.96 -6.23
C ASP A 82 -3.72 -10.28 -7.00
N GLY A 83 -2.52 -10.52 -7.55
CA GLY A 83 -2.18 -11.79 -8.19
C GLY A 83 -2.02 -12.99 -7.25
N LEU A 84 -2.11 -12.78 -5.93
CA LEU A 84 -1.95 -13.86 -4.95
C LEU A 84 -3.21 -14.73 -4.88
N LEU A 85 -3.03 -16.03 -5.08
CA LEU A 85 -4.11 -17.02 -4.96
C LEU A 85 -4.48 -17.35 -3.50
N ASP A 86 -3.61 -17.03 -2.53
CA ASP A 86 -3.79 -17.36 -1.11
C ASP A 86 -3.23 -16.26 -0.17
N PRO A 87 -3.85 -15.08 -0.09
CA PRO A 87 -3.42 -14.01 0.83
C PRO A 87 -4.09 -14.18 2.21
N THR A 88 -3.66 -15.15 3.02
CA THR A 88 -4.34 -15.53 4.27
C THR A 88 -3.50 -15.38 5.54
N SER A 89 -2.43 -14.58 5.48
CA SER A 89 -1.42 -14.47 6.54
C SER A 89 -1.61 -13.22 7.41
N THR A 90 -2.09 -13.39 8.63
CA THR A 90 -2.05 -12.34 9.66
C THR A 90 -0.62 -12.02 10.08
N GLN A 91 0.30 -12.95 9.94
CA GLN A 91 1.70 -12.72 10.28
C GLN A 91 2.33 -11.69 9.34
N ASP A 92 2.06 -11.79 8.03
CA ASP A 92 2.61 -10.85 7.05
C ASP A 92 2.01 -9.44 7.22
N HIS A 93 0.77 -9.35 7.74
CA HIS A 93 0.15 -8.09 8.14
C HIS A 93 0.86 -7.39 9.32
N LEU A 94 1.33 -8.17 10.29
CA LEU A 94 1.85 -7.63 11.54
C LEU A 94 3.32 -7.16 11.45
N TYR A 95 4.05 -7.59 10.42
CA TYR A 95 5.49 -7.37 10.28
C TYR A 95 5.81 -6.65 8.98
N TYR A 96 6.34 -5.44 9.11
CA TYR A 96 6.83 -4.64 7.99
C TYR A 96 8.29 -4.26 8.25
N PHE A 97 9.14 -4.41 7.23
CA PHE A 97 10.58 -4.14 7.33
C PHE A 97 11.28 -4.87 8.47
N ASN A 98 10.90 -6.14 8.68
CA ASN A 98 11.41 -6.99 9.77
C ASN A 98 11.10 -6.46 11.19
N VAL A 99 10.08 -5.60 11.32
CA VAL A 99 9.65 -5.02 12.59
C VAL A 99 8.18 -5.31 12.82
N HIS A 100 7.84 -5.76 14.04
CA HIS A 100 6.44 -5.89 14.45
C HIS A 100 5.82 -4.50 14.64
N VAL A 101 4.91 -4.10 13.75
CA VAL A 101 4.44 -2.71 13.63
C VAL A 101 3.75 -2.22 14.89
N SER A 102 2.91 -3.06 15.52
CA SER A 102 2.21 -2.69 16.76
C SER A 102 3.17 -2.48 17.94
N THR A 103 4.19 -3.34 18.07
CA THR A 103 5.20 -3.20 19.14
C THR A 103 6.03 -1.95 18.93
N TYR A 104 6.44 -1.69 17.69
CA TYR A 104 7.17 -0.48 17.32
C TYR A 104 6.40 0.79 17.67
N GLY A 105 5.10 0.83 17.36
CA GLY A 105 4.23 1.94 17.72
C GLY A 105 4.07 2.12 19.23
N ILE A 106 3.80 1.05 19.97
CA ILE A 106 3.65 1.08 21.44
C ILE A 106 4.92 1.56 22.14
N ASN A 107 6.09 1.20 21.60
CA ASN A 107 7.39 1.62 22.13
C ASN A 107 7.79 3.04 21.71
N GLY A 108 6.93 3.76 20.98
CA GLY A 108 7.15 5.16 20.61
C GLY A 108 8.06 5.36 19.41
N CYS A 109 8.11 4.39 18.49
CA CYS A 109 8.87 4.49 17.24
C CYS A 109 10.37 4.79 17.43
N ASN A 110 10.96 4.28 18.51
CA ASN A 110 12.30 4.66 18.95
C ASN A 110 13.40 3.65 18.58
N THR A 111 13.05 2.48 18.04
CA THR A 111 14.02 1.49 17.57
C THR A 111 14.37 1.74 16.11
N THR A 112 15.65 1.63 15.76
CA THR A 112 16.05 1.63 14.35
C THR A 112 15.51 0.38 13.68
N MET A 113 14.92 0.50 12.50
CA MET A 113 14.45 -0.63 11.67
C MET A 113 15.61 -1.47 11.08
N ASP A 114 16.78 -1.45 11.73
CA ASP A 114 17.97 -2.16 11.30
C ASP A 114 18.10 -3.48 12.11
N PRO A 115 17.92 -4.65 11.47
CA PRO A 115 18.03 -5.94 12.15
C PRO A 115 19.47 -6.31 12.55
N THR A 116 20.50 -5.50 12.23
CA THR A 116 21.89 -5.87 12.57
C THR A 116 22.23 -5.80 14.06
N ASN A 117 21.33 -5.30 14.91
CA ASN A 117 21.61 -5.08 16.34
C ASN A 117 20.92 -6.06 17.31
N GLU A 118 20.32 -7.15 16.81
CA GLU A 118 19.89 -8.26 17.65
C GLU A 118 20.74 -9.51 17.35
N GLN A 119 21.94 -9.55 17.94
CA GLN A 119 22.72 -10.77 18.18
C GLN A 119 23.02 -10.90 19.68
#